data_AF-A0A7L9BQ93-F1
#
_entry.id   AF-A0A7L9BQ93-F1
#
_cell.length_a   1.000
_cell.length_b   1.000
_cell.length_c   1.000
_cell.angle_alpha   90.00
_cell.angle_beta   90.00
_cell.angle_gamma   90.00
#
_symmetry.space_group_name_H-M   'P 1'
#
loop_
_entity.id
_entity.type
_entity.pdbx_description
1 polymer ?
#
loop_
_entity_poly.entity_id
_entity_poly.type
_entity_poly.pdbx_seq_one_letter_code
_entity_poly.pdbx_strand_id
1 'polypeptide(L)'
;MMFPRPTVLTSMLSMTAILFAGGCTTDKHTMTPAQPGQVSVCTKCYDEIAKVRGSYNPRTGQRFDHTIKTHRCDECKSDMSIYEQGGVLKVRCASCAPEGVDCDRCMPRAAK
;
A
#
# COMPACT_ATOMS: atom_id res chain seq x y z
N MET A 1 -2.69 -17.43 -76.77
CA MET A 1 -2.35 -18.70 -76.10
C MET A 1 -2.06 -18.40 -74.63
N MET A 2 -2.50 -19.30 -73.73
CA MET A 2 -2.14 -19.45 -72.30
C MET A 2 -2.72 -18.52 -71.21
N PHE A 3 -3.67 -19.09 -70.44
CA PHE A 3 -3.91 -18.93 -68.99
C PHE A 3 -2.68 -19.44 -68.16
N PRO A 4 -2.51 -19.21 -66.83
CA PRO A 4 -3.53 -19.01 -65.78
C PRO A 4 -3.20 -18.03 -64.60
N ARG A 5 -4.21 -17.79 -63.72
CA ARG A 5 -4.09 -17.37 -62.28
C ARG A 5 -3.51 -18.55 -61.44
N PRO A 6 -3.24 -18.50 -60.11
CA PRO A 6 -3.29 -17.46 -59.05
C PRO A 6 -2.04 -17.44 -58.12
N THR A 7 -1.86 -16.44 -57.24
CA THR A 7 -1.09 -16.62 -55.97
C THR A 7 -1.25 -15.47 -54.96
N VAL A 8 -1.74 -15.83 -53.76
CA VAL A 8 -1.24 -15.48 -52.41
C VAL A 8 -1.34 -14.01 -51.95
N LEU A 9 -2.32 -13.63 -51.11
CA LEU A 9 -2.30 -13.61 -49.63
C LEU A 9 -1.11 -12.83 -49.01
N THR A 10 -1.35 -11.63 -48.45
CA THR A 10 -0.77 -11.07 -47.20
C THR A 10 -1.10 -9.57 -47.12
N SER A 11 -1.95 -9.14 -46.18
CA SER A 11 -1.61 -8.63 -44.84
C SER A 11 -1.57 -7.10 -44.79
N MET A 12 -2.60 -6.50 -44.19
CA MET A 12 -2.40 -5.34 -43.33
C MET A 12 -3.28 -5.49 -42.07
N LEU A 13 -2.57 -5.82 -40.99
CA LEU A 13 -2.98 -5.62 -39.60
C LEU A 13 -3.52 -4.19 -39.40
N SER A 14 -4.70 -4.08 -38.79
CA SER A 14 -4.95 -2.98 -37.85
C SER A 14 -5.73 -3.56 -36.67
N MET A 15 -4.96 -3.92 -35.65
CA MET A 15 -5.43 -4.28 -34.30
C MET A 15 -6.28 -3.13 -33.76
N THR A 16 -7.60 -3.27 -33.73
CA THR A 16 -8.43 -2.52 -32.79
C THR A 16 -8.44 -3.32 -31.49
N ALA A 17 -7.42 -3.06 -30.66
CA ALA A 17 -7.37 -3.58 -29.30
C ALA A 17 -8.54 -2.97 -28.50
N ILE A 18 -9.64 -3.73 -28.44
CA ILE A 18 -10.54 -3.71 -27.29
C ILE A 18 -9.68 -4.07 -26.08
N LEU A 19 -9.75 -3.26 -25.01
CA LEU A 19 -9.65 -3.62 -23.59
C LEU A 19 -9.40 -2.35 -22.76
N PHE A 20 -10.40 -1.47 -22.66
CA PHE A 20 -10.51 -0.59 -21.49
C PHE A 20 -11.07 -1.44 -20.32
N ALA A 21 -10.24 -2.34 -19.82
CA ALA A 21 -10.40 -2.94 -18.50
C ALA A 21 -9.38 -2.28 -17.55
N GLY A 22 -9.47 -0.95 -17.42
CA GLY A 22 -8.86 -0.21 -16.33
C GLY A 22 -9.64 -0.44 -15.04
N GLY A 23 -9.76 -1.70 -14.63
CA GLY A 23 -10.16 -2.03 -13.27
C GLY A 23 -9.02 -1.58 -12.37
N CYS A 24 -9.15 -0.39 -11.77
CA CYS A 24 -8.48 -0.13 -10.50
C CYS A 24 -9.02 -1.19 -9.55
N THR A 25 -8.33 -2.33 -9.46
CA THR A 25 -8.49 -3.26 -8.35
C THR A 25 -8.04 -2.47 -7.13
N THR A 26 -8.98 -1.71 -6.58
CA THR A 26 -8.87 -1.23 -5.22
C THR A 26 -8.88 -2.54 -4.45
N ASP A 27 -7.69 -2.95 -4.02
CA ASP A 27 -7.52 -4.07 -3.11
C ASP A 27 -8.32 -3.68 -1.86
N LYS A 28 -9.59 -4.10 -1.84
CA LYS A 28 -10.42 -3.98 -0.66
C LYS A 28 -9.92 -5.07 0.26
N HIS A 29 -8.83 -4.78 0.97
CA HIS A 29 -8.39 -5.59 2.09
C HIS A 29 -9.61 -5.82 2.98
N THR A 30 -10.11 -7.06 3.01
CA THR A 30 -11.24 -7.47 3.83
C THR A 30 -10.89 -7.16 5.28
N MET A 31 -11.54 -6.15 5.86
CA MET A 31 -11.21 -5.66 7.20
C MET A 31 -11.74 -6.63 8.25
N THR A 32 -10.84 -7.44 8.80
CA THR A 32 -11.13 -8.34 9.93
C THR A 32 -11.24 -7.52 11.23
N PRO A 33 -12.18 -7.83 12.14
CA PRO A 33 -12.29 -7.15 13.43
C PRO A 33 -11.04 -7.32 14.30
N ALA A 34 -10.75 -6.31 15.12
CA ALA A 34 -9.57 -6.25 15.97
C ALA A 34 -9.54 -7.35 17.03
N GLN A 35 -8.50 -8.17 16.99
CA GLN A 35 -8.12 -9.06 18.08
C GLN A 35 -7.68 -8.22 19.30
N PRO A 36 -7.81 -8.76 20.53
CA PRO A 36 -7.34 -8.09 21.73
C PRO A 36 -5.85 -7.75 21.60
N GLY A 37 -5.54 -6.45 21.67
CA GLY A 37 -4.20 -5.93 21.47
C GLY A 37 -3.92 -5.31 20.09
N GLN A 38 -4.89 -5.27 19.18
CA GLN A 38 -4.78 -4.50 17.93
C GLN A 38 -5.35 -3.09 18.11
N VAL A 39 -4.67 -2.10 17.55
CA VAL A 39 -5.05 -0.68 17.63
C VAL A 39 -5.58 -0.22 16.30
N SER A 40 -6.79 0.34 16.32
CA SER A 40 -7.45 0.81 15.13
C SER A 40 -6.97 2.23 14.78
N VAL A 41 -6.38 2.38 13.59
CA VAL A 41 -5.88 3.64 13.05
C VAL A 41 -6.69 4.06 11.83
N CYS A 42 -6.65 5.34 11.49
CA CYS A 42 -7.33 5.84 10.30
C CYS A 42 -6.82 5.17 9.01
N THR A 43 -7.61 5.09 7.94
CA THR A 43 -7.18 4.40 6.71
C THR A 43 -5.92 5.04 6.13
N LYS A 44 -5.84 6.38 6.10
CA LYS A 44 -4.63 7.09 5.65
C LYS A 44 -3.41 6.80 6.51
N CYS A 45 -3.61 6.67 7.82
CA CYS A 45 -2.55 6.31 8.77
C CYS A 45 -2.05 4.90 8.47
N TYR A 46 -2.97 3.96 8.24
CA TYR A 46 -2.66 2.57 7.91
C TYR A 46 -1.90 2.45 6.58
N ASP A 47 -2.33 3.16 5.54
CA ASP A 47 -1.65 3.16 4.23
C ASP A 47 -0.20 3.61 4.34
N GLU A 48 0.06 4.67 5.12
CA GLU A 48 1.41 5.17 5.33
C GLU A 48 2.28 4.18 6.13
N ILE A 49 1.71 3.50 7.13
CA ILE A 49 2.38 2.40 7.83
C ILE A 49 2.72 1.27 6.85
N ALA A 50 1.77 0.87 6.00
CA ALA A 50 1.96 -0.20 5.02
C ALA A 50 3.06 0.14 4.00
N LYS A 51 3.10 1.39 3.52
CA LYS A 51 4.16 1.89 2.62
C LYS A 51 5.54 1.85 3.27
N VAL A 52 5.65 2.35 4.51
CA VAL A 52 6.92 2.31 5.23
C VAL A 52 7.32 0.86 5.50
N ARG A 53 6.41 0.00 5.96
CA ARG A 53 6.70 -1.41 6.21
C ARG A 53 7.14 -2.17 4.95
N GLY A 54 6.56 -1.87 3.78
CA GLY A 54 6.94 -2.49 2.51
C GLY A 54 8.30 -2.02 1.96
N SER A 55 8.71 -0.80 2.31
CA SER A 55 10.02 -0.24 1.91
C SER A 55 11.10 -0.37 2.98
N TYR A 56 10.69 -0.70 4.21
CA TYR A 56 11.57 -0.85 5.35
C TYR A 56 12.35 -2.16 5.23
N ASN A 57 13.65 -2.01 5.06
CA ASN A 57 14.57 -3.13 5.06
C ASN A 57 15.38 -3.04 6.37
N PRO A 58 15.13 -3.93 7.36
CA PRO A 58 15.86 -3.88 8.62
C PRO A 58 17.35 -4.05 8.33
N ARG A 59 18.16 -3.05 8.71
CA ARG A 59 19.60 -3.09 8.46
C ARG A 59 20.20 -4.30 9.18
N THR A 60 21.01 -5.07 8.47
CA THR A 60 21.82 -6.14 9.05
C THR A 60 22.99 -5.51 9.80
N GLY A 61 22.79 -5.19 11.08
CA GLY A 61 23.82 -4.55 11.90
C GLY A 61 23.25 -3.85 13.13
N GLN A 62 23.95 -2.82 13.58
CA GLN A 62 23.61 -2.06 14.77
C GLN A 62 22.24 -1.40 14.62
N ARG A 63 21.33 -1.72 15.55
CA ARG A 63 19.97 -1.18 15.58
C ARG A 63 20.00 0.14 16.34
N PHE A 64 19.43 1.17 15.74
CA PHE A 64 19.36 2.49 16.34
C PHE A 64 17.92 2.95 16.41
N ASP A 65 17.57 3.55 17.53
CA ASP A 65 16.29 4.21 17.69
C ASP A 65 16.29 5.48 16.84
N HIS A 66 15.45 5.53 15.82
CA HIS A 66 15.37 6.69 14.92
C HIS A 66 13.98 6.86 14.34
N THR A 67 13.63 8.11 14.04
CA THR A 67 12.38 8.43 13.35
C THR A 67 12.57 8.27 11.85
N ILE A 68 11.71 7.48 11.22
CA ILE A 68 11.75 7.17 9.78
C ILE A 68 10.94 8.21 9.01
N LYS A 69 9.75 8.55 9.48
CA LYS A 69 8.86 9.50 8.82
C LYS A 69 7.99 10.22 9.85
N THR A 70 7.92 11.53 9.74
CA THR A 70 6.93 12.35 10.46
C THR A 70 6.15 13.16 9.45
N HIS A 71 4.82 13.13 9.54
CA HIS A 71 3.94 13.92 8.71
C HIS A 71 2.59 14.12 9.41
N ARG A 72 1.84 15.13 8.98
CA ARG A 72 0.47 15.34 9.43
C ARG A 72 -0.47 14.47 8.61
N CYS A 73 -1.29 13.67 9.26
CA CYS A 73 -2.25 12.82 8.57
C CYS A 73 -3.43 13.64 8.02
N ASP A 74 -3.81 13.38 6.77
CA ASP A 74 -4.91 14.09 6.11
C ASP A 74 -6.29 13.73 6.66
N GLU A 75 -6.45 12.58 7.29
CA GLU A 75 -7.74 12.09 7.78
C GLU A 75 -8.01 12.53 9.23
N CYS A 76 -7.12 12.18 10.16
CA CYS A 76 -7.27 12.56 11.57
C CYS A 76 -6.70 13.95 11.90
N LYS A 77 -6.07 14.64 10.94
CA LYS A 77 -5.47 15.97 11.07
C LYS A 77 -4.44 16.11 12.18
N SER A 78 -3.90 14.99 12.64
CA SER A 78 -2.91 14.89 13.71
C SER A 78 -1.55 14.50 13.19
N ASP A 79 -0.52 14.90 13.94
CA ASP A 79 0.84 14.53 13.64
C ASP A 79 1.04 13.04 13.89
N MET A 80 1.66 12.40 12.91
CA MET A 80 1.97 10.98 12.87
C MET A 80 3.46 10.79 12.62
N SER A 81 4.08 9.98 13.46
CA SER A 81 5.49 9.61 13.37
C SER A 81 5.62 8.09 13.32
N ILE A 82 6.35 7.59 12.34
CA ILE A 82 6.78 6.20 12.23
C ILE A 82 8.27 6.18 12.58
N TYR A 83 8.63 5.33 13.52
CA TYR A 83 9.98 5.27 14.08
C TYR A 83 10.38 3.82 14.36
N GLU A 84 11.67 3.56 14.33
CA GLU A 84 12.25 2.31 14.80
C GLU A 84 12.66 2.49 16.26
N GLN A 85 12.30 1.53 17.11
CA GLN A 85 12.77 1.45 18.48
C GLN A 85 13.11 0.01 18.83
N GLY A 86 14.36 -0.27 19.21
CA GLY A 86 14.82 -1.62 19.52
C GLY A 86 14.72 -2.62 18.35
N GLY A 87 14.69 -2.12 17.10
CA GLY A 87 14.46 -2.95 15.90
C GLY A 87 13.00 -3.22 15.56
N VAL A 88 12.06 -2.64 16.30
CA VAL A 88 10.63 -2.76 16.04
C VAL A 88 10.13 -1.46 15.43
N LEU A 89 9.41 -1.57 14.31
CA LEU A 89 8.69 -0.47 13.72
C LEU A 89 7.49 -0.12 14.60
N LYS A 90 7.47 1.12 15.08
CA LYS A 90 6.38 1.69 15.84
C LYS A 90 5.80 2.91 15.14
N VAL A 91 4.54 3.16 15.41
CA VAL A 91 3.84 4.34 14.95
C VAL A 91 3.21 5.06 16.13
N ARG A 92 3.37 6.38 16.16
CA ARG A 92 2.68 7.27 17.09
C ARG A 92 1.84 8.23 16.28
N CYS A 93 0.56 8.35 16.64
CA CYS A 93 -0.34 9.33 16.06
C CYS A 93 -1.13 9.96 17.21
N ALA A 94 -1.10 11.29 17.34
CA ALA A 94 -1.71 11.97 18.48
C ALA A 94 -3.21 11.64 18.67
N SER A 95 -3.93 11.34 17.59
CA SER A 95 -5.35 10.96 17.65
C SER A 95 -5.60 9.45 17.70
N CYS A 96 -4.88 8.66 16.89
CA CYS A 96 -5.21 7.24 16.72
C CYS A 96 -4.42 6.32 17.67
N ALA A 97 -3.20 6.70 18.02
CA ALA A 97 -2.28 5.90 18.83
C ALA A 97 -1.32 6.83 19.59
N PRO A 98 -1.79 7.53 20.65
CA PRO A 98 -1.03 8.58 21.34
C PRO A 98 0.20 8.05 22.07
N GLU A 99 0.11 6.82 22.60
CA GLU A 99 1.18 6.13 23.33
C GLU A 99 2.27 5.55 22.42
N GLY A 100 2.01 5.46 21.11
CA GLY A 100 2.87 4.73 20.20
C GLY A 100 2.63 3.22 20.29
N VAL A 101 2.47 2.58 19.14
CA VAL A 101 2.12 1.15 19.05
C VAL A 101 2.96 0.48 17.98
N ASP A 102 3.17 -0.83 18.10
CA ASP A 102 3.88 -1.59 17.07
C ASP A 102 3.06 -1.58 15.77
N CYS A 103 3.72 -1.33 14.65
CA CYS A 103 3.08 -1.28 13.34
C CYS A 103 2.34 -2.59 13.00
N ASP A 104 2.81 -3.72 13.51
CA ASP A 104 2.18 -5.04 13.31
C ASP A 104 0.85 -5.21 14.05
N ARG A 105 0.58 -4.34 15.03
CA ARG A 105 -0.67 -4.33 15.81
C ARG A 105 -1.67 -3.32 15.26
N CYS A 106 -1.29 -2.55 14.25
CA CYS A 106 -2.17 -1.55 13.64
C CYS A 106 -3.15 -2.20 12.68
N MET A 107 -4.40 -1.76 12.72
CA MET A 107 -5.40 -2.13 11.74
C MET A 107 -6.19 -0.93 11.27
N PRO A 108 -6.64 -0.91 10.00
CA PRO A 108 -7.48 0.16 9.52
C PRO A 108 -8.82 0.16 10.28
N ARG A 109 -9.27 1.33 10.72
CA ARG A 109 -10.64 1.53 11.18
C ARG A 109 -11.55 1.28 9.99
N ALA A 110 -12.61 0.48 10.20
CA ALA A 110 -13.70 0.38 9.24
C ALA A 110 -14.20 1.79 8.93
N ALA A 111 -14.21 2.14 7.64
CA ALA A 111 -14.75 3.41 7.18
C ALA A 111 -16.19 3.52 7.71
N LYS A 112 -16.47 4.60 8.44
CA LYS A 112 -17.79 4.87 9.00
C LYS A 112 -18.67 5.54 7.96
#